data_AF-A0A922T7I6-F1
#
_entry.id   AF-A0A922T7I6-F1
#
_cell.length_a   1.000
_cell.length_b   1.000
_cell.length_c   1.000
_cell.angle_alpha   90.00
_cell.angle_beta   90.00
_cell.angle_gamma   90.00
#
_symmetry.space_group_name_H-M   'P 1'
#
loop_
_entity.id
_entity.type
_entity.pdbx_description
1 polymer ?
#
loop_
_entity_poly.entity_id
_entity_poly.type
_entity_poly.pdbx_seq_one_letter_code
_entity_poly.pdbx_strand_id
1 'polypeptide(L)'
;MPLYVRDERVNQLAEQAQKILNAPTKTDAIRQALERVVGDSEPAKPMLADRLKAIRDRYQALGSPNPDFDEKQFLDEMWGND
;
A
#
# COMPACT_ATOMS: atom_id res chain seq x y z
N MET A 1 9.10 -12.78 -24.75
CA MET A 1 8.73 -13.93 -25.61
C MET A 1 7.27 -13.82 -26.00
N PRO A 2 6.86 -14.13 -27.24
CA PRO A 2 5.45 -14.13 -27.62
C PRO A 2 4.72 -15.31 -26.96
N LEU A 3 3.63 -15.03 -26.26
CA LEU A 3 2.74 -16.04 -25.70
C LEU A 3 1.73 -16.44 -26.78
N TYR A 4 1.70 -17.72 -27.17
CA TYR A 4 0.75 -18.22 -28.15
C TYR A 4 -0.49 -18.79 -27.46
N VAL A 5 -1.60 -18.08 -27.58
CA VAL A 5 -2.91 -18.52 -27.09
C VAL A 5 -3.64 -19.21 -28.25
N ARG A 6 -3.88 -20.52 -28.12
CA ARG A 6 -4.60 -21.32 -29.14
C ARG A 6 -6.11 -21.38 -28.92
N ASP A 7 -6.55 -21.07 -27.70
CA ASP A 7 -7.96 -21.06 -27.33
C ASP A 7 -8.57 -19.69 -27.63
N GLU A 8 -9.60 -19.66 -28.46
CA GLU A 8 -10.29 -18.43 -28.86
C GLU A 8 -10.92 -17.69 -27.67
N ARG A 9 -11.42 -18.41 -26.65
CA ARG A 9 -11.97 -17.79 -25.45
C ARG A 9 -10.89 -17.06 -24.65
N VAL A 10 -9.71 -17.66 -24.57
CA VAL A 10 -8.57 -17.04 -23.87
C VAL A 10 -8.05 -15.83 -24.64
N ASN A 11 -8.09 -15.87 -25.98
CA ASN A 11 -7.74 -14.71 -26.80
C ASN A 11 -8.71 -13.54 -26.59
N GLN A 12 -10.01 -13.80 -26.50
CA GLN A 12 -11.01 -12.78 -26.16
C GLN A 12 -10.81 -12.20 -24.76
N LEU A 13 -10.49 -13.04 -23.77
CA LEU A 13 -10.13 -12.59 -22.42
C LEU A 13 -8.87 -11.72 -22.44
N ALA A 14 -7.86 -12.07 -23.24
CA ALA A 14 -6.65 -11.28 -23.38
C ALA A 14 -6.93 -9.90 -24.01
N GLU A 15 -7.84 -9.82 -24.97
CA GLU A 15 -8.30 -8.54 -25.54
C GLU A 15 -9.02 -7.66 -24.52
N GLN A 16 -9.90 -8.26 -23.71
CA GLN A 16 -10.57 -7.54 -22.63
C GLN A 16 -9.57 -7.04 -21.58
N ALA A 17 -8.66 -7.90 -21.15
CA ALA A 17 -7.58 -7.54 -20.23
C ALA A 17 -6.71 -6.40 -20.80
N GLN A 18 -6.39 -6.44 -22.09
CA GLN A 18 -5.61 -5.39 -22.75
C GLN A 18 -6.32 -4.03 -22.68
N LYS A 19 -7.63 -4.01 -22.93
CA LYS A 19 -8.45 -2.78 -22.84
C LYS A 19 -8.56 -2.25 -21.42
N ILE A 20 -8.81 -3.13 -20.44
CA ILE A 20 -8.95 -2.75 -19.03
C ILE A 20 -7.64 -2.21 -18.48
N LEU A 21 -6.51 -2.84 -18.82
CA LEU A 21 -5.19 -2.50 -18.31
C LEU A 21 -4.45 -1.48 -19.19
N ASN A 22 -5.06 -1.07 -20.30
CA ASN A 22 -4.48 -0.20 -21.32
C ASN A 22 -3.05 -0.62 -21.73
N ALA A 23 -2.84 -1.93 -21.84
CA ALA A 23 -1.53 -2.51 -22.09
C ALA A 23 -1.16 -2.46 -23.58
N PRO A 24 0.12 -2.24 -23.92
CA PRO A 24 0.54 -2.09 -25.32
C PRO A 24 0.40 -3.39 -26.12
N THR A 25 0.49 -4.56 -25.47
CA THR A 25 0.28 -5.86 -26.12
C THR A 25 -0.61 -6.79 -25.28
N LYS A 26 -1.26 -7.75 -25.94
CA LYS A 26 -2.03 -8.82 -25.27
C LYS A 26 -1.16 -9.61 -24.28
N THR A 27 0.09 -9.91 -24.67
CA THR A 27 1.06 -10.59 -23.80
C THR A 27 1.35 -9.78 -22.54
N ASP A 28 1.50 -8.46 -22.67
CA ASP A 28 1.74 -7.58 -21.53
C ASP A 28 0.51 -7.46 -20.62
N ALA A 29 -0.69 -7.45 -21.21
CA ALA A 29 -1.94 -7.51 -20.46
C ALA A 29 -2.07 -8.80 -19.64
N ILE A 30 -1.80 -9.95 -20.27
CA ILE A 30 -1.85 -11.26 -19.61
C ILE A 30 -0.81 -11.32 -18.49
N ARG A 31 0.42 -10.90 -18.75
CA ARG A 31 1.48 -10.87 -17.73
C ARG A 31 1.08 -10.01 -16.53
N GLN A 32 0.60 -8.79 -16.74
CA GLN A 32 0.14 -7.93 -15.65
C GLN A 32 -1.07 -8.50 -14.90
N ALA A 33 -2.00 -9.16 -15.61
CA ALA A 33 -3.13 -9.81 -14.98
C ALA A 33 -2.67 -10.98 -14.08
N LEU A 34 -1.75 -11.81 -14.56
CA LEU A 34 -1.16 -12.90 -13.78
C LEU A 34 -0.31 -12.39 -12.62
N GLU A 35 0.48 -11.33 -12.83
CA GLU A 35 1.27 -10.68 -11.78
C GLU A 35 0.37 -10.11 -10.68
N ARG A 36 -0.83 -9.60 -10.98
CA ARG A 36 -1.79 -9.21 -9.94
C ARG A 36 -2.34 -10.42 -9.18
N VAL A 37 -2.75 -11.47 -9.88
CA VAL A 37 -3.28 -12.69 -9.23
C VAL A 37 -2.23 -13.37 -8.34
N VAL A 38 -0.98 -13.42 -8.79
CA VAL A 38 0.15 -14.01 -8.05
C VAL A 38 0.71 -13.01 -7.01
N GLY A 39 0.69 -11.72 -7.29
CA GLY A 39 1.12 -10.67 -6.36
C GLY A 39 0.12 -10.46 -5.22
N ASP A 40 -1.17 -10.61 -5.47
CA ASP A 40 -2.22 -10.60 -4.44
C ASP A 40 -2.22 -11.88 -3.58
N SER A 41 -1.41 -12.90 -3.95
CA SER A 41 -1.09 -14.03 -3.07
C SER A 41 0.07 -13.76 -2.09
N GLU A 42 0.71 -12.58 -2.15
CA GLU A 42 1.47 -12.08 -0.99
C GLU A 42 0.46 -11.80 0.14
N PRO A 43 0.79 -12.17 1.40
CA PRO A 43 -0.16 -12.15 2.50
C PRO A 43 -0.84 -10.78 2.58
N ALA A 44 -2.17 -10.80 2.44
CA ALA A 44 -3.04 -9.65 2.33
C ALA A 44 -2.49 -8.49 3.15
N LYS A 45 -2.02 -7.45 2.45
CA LYS A 45 -1.53 -6.22 3.07
C LYS A 45 -2.57 -5.83 4.14
N PRO A 46 -2.18 -5.71 5.43
CA PRO A 46 -3.14 -5.53 6.50
C PRO A 46 -4.07 -4.37 6.14
N MET A 47 -5.37 -4.59 6.35
CA MET A 47 -6.39 -3.65 5.90
C MET A 47 -6.06 -2.27 6.47
N LEU A 48 -6.46 -1.21 5.76
CA LEU A 48 -6.20 0.16 6.21
C LEU A 48 -6.62 0.38 7.67
N ALA A 49 -7.72 -0.26 8.08
CA ALA A 49 -8.21 -0.28 9.45
C ALA A 49 -7.19 -0.83 10.47
N ASP A 50 -6.55 -1.96 10.17
CA ASP A 50 -5.56 -2.59 11.06
C ASP A 50 -4.31 -1.71 11.23
N ARG A 51 -3.88 -1.09 10.13
CA ARG A 51 -2.76 -0.15 10.13
C ARG A 51 -3.08 1.11 10.96
N LEU A 52 -4.30 1.63 10.84
CA LEU A 52 -4.76 2.78 11.60
C LEU A 52 -4.87 2.46 13.09
N LYS A 53 -5.37 1.28 13.43
CA LYS A 53 -5.49 0.80 14.80
C LYS A 53 -4.12 0.73 15.47
N ALA A 54 -3.12 0.13 14.82
CA ALA A 54 -1.77 0.04 15.38
C ALA A 54 -1.14 1.42 15.67
N ILE A 55 -1.39 2.42 14.83
CA ILE A 55 -0.91 3.79 15.04
C ILE A 55 -1.65 4.44 16.21
N ARG A 56 -2.98 4.28 16.27
CA ARG A 56 -3.79 4.83 17.35
C ARG A 56 -3.45 4.23 18.70
N ASP A 57 -3.23 2.92 18.78
CA ASP A 57 -2.85 2.22 20.00
C ASP A 57 -1.50 2.75 20.53
N ARG A 58 -0.52 2.98 19.64
CA ARG A 58 0.75 3.62 20.00
C ARG A 58 0.56 5.05 20.51
N TYR A 59 -0.28 5.84 19.86
CA TYR A 59 -0.55 7.21 20.27
C TYR A 59 -1.26 7.26 21.64
N GLN A 60 -2.22 6.37 21.88
CA GLN A 60 -2.89 6.25 23.18
C GLN A 60 -1.94 5.80 24.29
N ALA A 61 -0.96 4.94 23.98
CA ALA A 61 0.04 4.51 24.94
C ALA A 61 1.00 5.63 25.38
N LEU A 62 1.18 6.69 24.57
CA LEU A 62 1.97 7.87 24.95
C LEU A 62 1.29 8.72 26.04
N GLY A 63 0.01 8.49 26.31
CA GLY A 63 -0.77 9.23 27.29
C GLY A 63 -1.44 10.48 26.72
N SER A 64 -2.19 11.17 27.57
CA SER A 64 -2.87 12.41 27.20
C SER A 64 -1.86 13.56 27.07
N PRO A 65 -1.98 14.42 26.03
CA PRO A 65 -1.21 15.66 25.98
C PRO A 65 -1.44 16.47 27.25
N ASN A 66 -0.36 16.95 27.88
CA ASN A 66 -0.47 17.88 29.00
C ASN A 66 -0.69 19.30 28.46
N PRO A 67 -1.87 19.92 28.64
CA PRO A 67 -2.15 21.26 28.14
C PRO A 67 -1.36 22.35 28.86
N ASP A 68 -0.89 22.08 30.07
CA ASP A 68 -0.12 23.02 30.89
C ASP A 68 1.41 22.81 30.71
N PHE A 69 1.82 22.06 29.68
CA PHE A 69 3.24 21.84 29.38
C PHE A 69 3.88 23.13 28.86
N ASP A 70 4.71 23.76 29.70
CA ASP A 70 5.54 24.89 29.29
C ASP A 70 6.78 24.38 28.55
N GLU A 71 6.65 24.32 27.22
CA GLU A 71 7.72 23.91 26.33
C GLU A 71 8.96 24.82 26.44
N LYS A 72 8.76 26.12 26.67
CA LYS A 72 9.87 27.09 26.76
C LYS A 72 10.67 26.83 28.03
N GLN A 73 10.01 26.66 29.17
CA GLN A 73 10.70 26.36 30.42
C GLN A 73 11.45 25.02 30.34
N PHE A 74 10.84 23.98 29.76
CA PHE A 74 11.47 22.67 29.56
C PHE A 74 12.73 22.75 28.69
N LEU A 75 12.68 23.52 27.60
CA LEU A 75 13.82 23.73 26.71
C LEU A 75 14.90 24.62 27.36
N ASP A 76 14.52 25.69 28.04
CA ASP A 76 15.45 26.57 28.78
C ASP A 76 16.22 25.78 29.86
N GLU A 77 15.56 24.81 30.53
CA GLU A 77 16.17 23.95 31.55
C GLU A 77 17.13 22.89 30.97
N MET A 78 16.83 22.33 29.78
CA MET A 78 17.74 21.40 29.10
C MET A 78 18.99 22.08 28.54
N TRP A 79 18.89 23.36 28.16
CA TRP A 79 19.97 24.06 27.47
C TRP A 79 20.75 25.03 28.35
N GLY A 80 20.20 25.41 29.51
CA GLY A 80 20.90 26.16 30.56
C GLY A 80 21.31 27.57 30.13
N ASN A 81 20.79 28.58 30.84
CA ASN A 81 21.33 29.93 30.75
C ASN A 81 22.79 29.95 31.24
N ASP A 82 23.75 30.15 30.33
CA ASP A 82 24.99 30.88 30.62
C ASP A 82 24.73 32.39 30.58
#